data_AF-X1PVY5-F1
#
_entry.id   AF-X1PVY5-F1
#
_cell.length_a   1.000
_cell.length_b   1.000
_cell.length_c   1.000
_cell.angle_alpha   90.00
_cell.angle_beta   90.00
_cell.angle_gamma   90.00
#
_symmetry.space_group_name_H-M   'P 1'
#
loop_
_entity.id
_entity.type
_entity.pdbx_description
1 polymer ?
#
loop_
_entity_poly.entity_id
_entity_poly.type
_entity_poly.pdbx_seq_one_letter_code
_entity_poly.pdbx_strand_id
1 'polypeptide(L)'
;MQRDILNPVRLISETVDRRKNEIIDFCRDLIRIPSLTGEEKKVQEFVAKHLKDIGLEVKVWEPDLAKMKSHPGYVDLGKDYVNRPNVVGIYKGKEGRSLILNGHTDVVTPEPLKKWSHDPWGGEISGGKIYGRGACDMKGGVAG
;
A
#
# COMPACT_ATOMS: atom_id res chain seq x y z
N MET A 1 1.02 44.52 -1.63
CA MET A 1 1.80 43.34 -2.03
C MET A 1 0.94 42.11 -1.78
N GLN A 2 0.24 41.66 -2.81
CA GLN A 2 -0.74 40.58 -2.76
C GLN A 2 0.01 39.28 -2.47
N ARG A 3 -0.29 38.63 -1.34
CA ARG A 3 0.16 37.26 -1.12
C ARG A 3 -0.64 36.40 -2.09
N ASP A 4 0.00 35.86 -3.11
CA ASP A 4 -0.56 34.75 -3.89
C ASP A 4 -0.85 33.61 -2.90
N ILE A 5 -2.09 33.54 -2.44
CA ILE A 5 -2.61 32.39 -1.72
C ILE A 5 -2.65 31.29 -2.77
N LEU A 6 -1.60 30.46 -2.81
CA LEU A 6 -1.55 29.26 -3.63
C LEU A 6 -2.86 28.49 -3.42
N ASN A 7 -3.64 28.33 -4.50
CA ASN A 7 -4.79 27.44 -4.50
C ASN A 7 -4.29 26.05 -4.04
N PRO A 8 -4.73 25.52 -2.88
CA PRO A 8 -4.19 24.27 -2.36
C PRO A 8 -4.31 23.11 -3.33
N VAL A 9 -5.38 23.08 -4.15
CA VAL A 9 -5.57 22.06 -5.19
C VAL A 9 -4.47 22.15 -6.24
N ARG A 10 -4.12 23.37 -6.69
CA ARG A 10 -3.05 23.59 -7.66
C ARG A 10 -1.70 23.16 -7.10
N LEU A 11 -1.40 23.55 -5.85
CA LEU A 11 -0.15 23.17 -5.19
C LEU A 11 -0.02 21.64 -5.02
N ILE A 12 -1.10 20.96 -4.66
CA ILE A 12 -1.14 19.50 -4.54
C ILE A 12 -0.92 18.87 -5.91
N SER A 13 -1.65 19.29 -6.96
CA SER A 13 -1.51 18.76 -8.32
C SER A 13 -0.07 18.91 -8.83
N GLU A 14 0.52 20.10 -8.72
CA GLU A 14 1.91 20.35 -9.14
C GLU A 14 2.90 19.51 -8.33
N THR A 15 2.60 19.19 -7.06
CA THR A 15 3.44 18.31 -6.24
C THR A 15 3.32 16.85 -6.67
N VAL A 16 2.12 16.37 -6.97
CA VAL A 16 1.90 15.02 -7.51
C VAL A 16 2.63 14.87 -8.85
N ASP A 17 2.52 15.86 -9.74
CA ASP A 17 3.19 15.83 -11.04
C ASP A 17 4.72 15.78 -10.89
N ARG A 18 5.30 16.59 -9.98
CA ARG A 18 6.74 16.57 -9.70
C ARG A 18 7.21 15.23 -9.11
N ARG A 19 6.40 14.59 -8.27
CA ARG A 19 6.73 13.32 -7.60
C ARG A 19 6.22 12.08 -8.34
N LYS A 20 5.67 12.24 -9.55
CA LYS A 20 5.07 11.16 -10.33
C LYS A 20 5.96 9.94 -10.47
N ASN A 21 7.24 10.14 -10.75
CA ASN A 21 8.19 9.03 -10.91
C ASN A 21 8.42 8.29 -9.58
N GLU A 22 8.49 9.00 -8.45
CA GLU A 22 8.62 8.38 -7.12
C GLU A 22 7.40 7.51 -6.79
N ILE A 23 6.18 7.98 -7.12
CA ILE A 23 4.94 7.21 -6.92
C ILE A 23 4.94 5.94 -7.79
N ILE A 24 5.32 6.09 -9.06
CA ILE A 24 5.42 4.97 -10.00
C ILE A 24 6.45 3.95 -9.52
N ASP A 25 7.63 4.39 -9.10
CA ASP A 25 8.70 3.50 -8.65
C ASP A 25 8.33 2.80 -7.33
N PHE A 26 7.70 3.51 -6.39
CA PHE A 26 7.19 2.88 -5.17
C PHE A 26 6.13 1.81 -5.46
N CYS A 27 5.20 2.06 -6.39
CA CYS A 27 4.23 1.07 -6.85
C CYS A 27 4.92 -0.17 -7.46
N ARG A 28 5.96 0.04 -8.28
CA ARG A 28 6.72 -1.05 -8.89
C ARG A 28 7.46 -1.88 -7.83
N ASP A 29 8.02 -1.24 -6.82
CA ASP A 29 8.70 -1.92 -5.72
C ASP A 29 7.70 -2.74 -4.88
N LEU A 30 6.50 -2.23 -4.62
CA LEU A 30 5.43 -3.01 -4.02
C LEU A 30 5.08 -4.24 -4.87
N ILE A 31 4.93 -4.09 -6.20
CA ILE A 31 4.62 -5.20 -7.12
C ILE A 31 5.70 -6.27 -7.08
N ARG A 32 6.97 -5.88 -7.02
CA ARG A 32 8.14 -6.78 -6.99
C ARG A 32 8.28 -7.61 -5.72
N ILE A 33 7.46 -7.34 -4.70
CA ILE A 33 7.39 -8.14 -3.48
C ILE A 33 6.13 -9.02 -3.59
N PRO A 34 6.25 -10.31 -3.95
CA PRO A 34 5.14 -11.24 -3.88
C PRO A 34 4.56 -11.27 -2.46
N SER A 35 3.26 -11.14 -2.37
CA SER A 35 2.52 -11.00 -1.11
C SER A 35 1.20 -11.75 -1.20
N LEU A 36 1.27 -13.06 -1.46
CA LEU A 36 0.08 -13.90 -1.43
C LEU A 36 -0.50 -13.94 -0.01
N THR A 37 -1.79 -14.24 0.12
CA THR A 37 -2.43 -14.36 1.45
C THR A 37 -1.73 -15.42 2.32
N GLY A 38 -1.06 -14.98 3.39
CA GLY A 38 -0.19 -15.79 4.26
C GLY A 38 1.30 -15.43 4.19
N GLU A 39 1.71 -14.61 3.21
CA GLU A 39 3.11 -14.25 2.93
C GLU A 39 3.33 -12.72 2.93
N GLU A 40 2.46 -11.96 3.60
CA GLU A 40 2.42 -10.50 3.55
C GLU A 40 3.59 -9.83 4.29
N LYS A 41 4.27 -10.54 5.19
CA LYS A 41 5.30 -9.97 6.09
C LYS A 41 6.32 -9.10 5.37
N LYS A 42 6.89 -9.55 4.24
CA LYS A 42 7.93 -8.79 3.53
C LYS A 42 7.41 -7.47 2.96
N VAL A 43 6.20 -7.47 2.39
CA VAL A 43 5.61 -6.23 1.84
C VAL A 43 5.22 -5.28 2.97
N GLN A 44 4.76 -5.81 4.11
CA GLN A 44 4.43 -5.01 5.29
C GLN A 44 5.67 -4.39 5.93
N GLU A 45 6.79 -5.12 6.02
CA GLU A 45 8.07 -4.57 6.47
C GLU A 45 8.56 -3.43 5.55
N PHE A 46 8.40 -3.58 4.22
CA PHE A 46 8.72 -2.54 3.25
C PHE A 46 7.85 -1.28 3.43
N VAL A 47 6.52 -1.45 3.59
CA VAL A 47 5.59 -0.33 3.84
C VAL A 47 5.90 0.35 5.19
N ALA A 48 6.13 -0.43 6.25
CA ALA A 48 6.48 0.10 7.57
C ALA A 48 7.77 0.93 7.53
N LYS A 49 8.78 0.46 6.79
CA LYS A 49 10.01 1.21 6.57
C LYS A 49 9.73 2.53 5.83
N HIS A 50 8.97 2.49 4.74
CA HIS A 50 8.64 3.70 3.98
C HIS A 50 7.92 4.74 4.84
N LEU A 51 6.88 4.35 5.59
CA LEU A 51 6.15 5.24 6.49
C LEU A 51 7.06 5.86 7.55
N LYS A 52 8.02 5.09 8.07
CA LYS A 52 9.01 5.61 9.01
C LYS A 52 9.96 6.62 8.35
N ASP A 53 10.42 6.33 7.13
CA ASP A 53 11.34 7.20 6.39
C ASP A 53 10.71 8.55 6.03
N ILE A 54 9.39 8.60 5.80
CA ILE A 54 8.64 9.85 5.60
C ILE A 54 8.21 10.53 6.91
N GLY A 55 8.68 10.03 8.07
CA GLY A 55 8.57 10.71 9.36
C GLY A 55 7.29 10.42 10.16
N LEU A 56 6.55 9.35 9.84
CA LEU A 56 5.36 8.96 10.61
C LEU A 56 5.75 8.12 11.83
N GLU A 57 4.93 8.18 12.88
CA GLU A 57 4.95 7.15 13.93
C GLU A 57 4.39 5.86 13.32
N VAL A 58 5.12 4.75 13.44
CA VAL A 58 4.73 3.47 12.83
C VAL A 58 4.42 2.44 13.90
N LYS A 59 3.25 1.80 13.79
CA LYS A 59 2.84 0.64 14.59
C LYS A 59 2.70 -0.57 13.69
N VAL A 60 3.28 -1.69 14.13
CA VAL A 60 3.21 -2.98 13.43
C VAL A 60 2.79 -4.05 14.43
N TRP A 61 1.78 -4.84 14.09
CA TRP A 61 1.34 -5.96 14.94
C TRP A 61 0.67 -7.05 14.11
N GLU A 62 0.81 -8.30 14.54
CA GLU A 62 -0.03 -9.39 14.02
C GLU A 62 -1.36 -9.42 14.78
N PRO A 63 -2.50 -9.59 14.08
CA PRO A 63 -3.79 -9.76 14.75
C PRO A 63 -3.82 -10.97 15.70
N ASP A 64 -4.37 -10.75 16.88
CA ASP A 64 -4.61 -11.80 17.87
C ASP A 64 -5.86 -12.60 17.47
N LEU A 65 -5.64 -13.82 16.98
CA LEU A 65 -6.72 -14.70 16.49
C LEU A 65 -7.79 -14.98 17.55
N ALA A 66 -7.41 -15.15 18.82
CA ALA A 66 -8.37 -15.42 19.89
C ALA A 66 -9.29 -14.21 20.12
N LYS A 67 -8.72 -12.99 20.10
CA LYS A 67 -9.51 -11.76 20.16
C LYS A 67 -10.39 -11.60 18.91
N MET A 68 -9.86 -11.88 17.72
CA MET A 68 -10.62 -11.79 16.47
C MET A 68 -11.84 -12.73 16.51
N LYS A 69 -11.69 -13.98 16.93
CA LYS A 69 -12.81 -14.95 17.04
C LYS A 69 -13.97 -14.48 17.92
N SER A 70 -13.72 -13.59 18.89
CA SER A 70 -14.77 -13.03 19.74
C SER A 70 -15.55 -11.87 19.09
N HIS A 71 -15.06 -11.31 17.99
CA HIS A 71 -15.67 -10.17 17.32
C HIS A 71 -16.84 -10.60 16.42
N PRO A 72 -18.01 -9.94 16.45
CA PRO A 72 -19.18 -10.34 15.67
C PRO A 72 -18.98 -10.29 14.15
N GLY A 73 -18.03 -9.46 13.69
CA GLY A 73 -17.64 -9.36 12.27
C GLY A 73 -16.55 -10.35 11.84
N TYR A 74 -16.12 -11.27 12.70
CA TYR A 74 -15.10 -12.25 12.34
C TYR A 74 -15.69 -13.31 11.40
N VAL A 75 -14.92 -13.63 10.36
CA VAL A 75 -15.23 -14.70 9.41
C VAL A 75 -14.10 -15.72 9.50
N ASP A 76 -14.44 -16.98 9.79
CA ASP A 76 -13.46 -18.05 9.81
C ASP A 76 -13.11 -18.48 8.38
N LEU A 77 -11.89 -18.15 7.96
CA LEU A 77 -11.34 -18.52 6.66
C LEU A 77 -10.40 -19.74 6.75
N GLY A 78 -10.32 -20.39 7.91
CA GLY A 78 -9.41 -21.53 8.13
C GLY A 78 -7.93 -21.16 8.09
N LYS A 79 -7.59 -19.88 8.26
CA LYS A 79 -6.22 -19.36 8.25
C LYS A 79 -5.97 -18.54 9.51
N ASP A 80 -4.76 -18.62 10.04
CA ASP A 80 -4.30 -17.74 11.10
C ASP A 80 -3.73 -16.41 10.54
N TYR A 81 -3.11 -15.63 11.41
CA TYR A 81 -2.50 -14.34 11.10
C TYR A 81 -0.97 -14.35 11.16
N VAL A 82 -0.34 -15.53 11.23
CA VAL A 82 1.12 -15.66 11.27
C VAL A 82 1.71 -15.18 9.95
N ASN A 83 2.72 -14.30 10.02
CA ASN A 83 3.31 -13.59 8.87
C ASN A 83 2.38 -12.59 8.18
N ARG A 84 1.30 -12.16 8.84
CA ARG A 84 0.30 -11.24 8.30
C ARG A 84 0.15 -9.99 9.16
N PRO A 85 1.26 -9.27 9.47
CA PRO A 85 1.18 -8.09 10.30
C PRO A 85 0.38 -6.98 9.63
N ASN A 86 -0.39 -6.23 10.42
CA ASN A 86 -0.91 -4.93 10.02
C ASN A 86 0.12 -3.84 10.29
N VAL A 87 0.13 -2.83 9.43
CA VAL A 87 1.00 -1.65 9.55
C VAL A 87 0.12 -0.41 9.57
N VAL A 88 0.35 0.46 10.55
CA VAL A 88 -0.31 1.77 10.64
C VAL A 88 0.74 2.86 10.80
N GLY A 89 0.73 3.81 9.87
CA GLY A 89 1.45 5.07 9.97
C GLY A 89 0.55 6.16 10.54
N ILE A 90 1.05 6.91 11.51
CA ILE A 90 0.31 7.95 12.22
C ILE A 90 1.03 9.28 12.00
N TYR A 91 0.33 10.20 11.34
CA TYR A 91 0.68 11.60 11.30
C TYR A 91 -0.20 12.35 12.31
N LYS A 92 0.38 12.84 13.40
CA LYS A 92 -0.38 13.53 14.46
C LYS A 92 -0.75 14.94 14.00
N GLY A 93 -2.01 15.11 13.62
CA GLY A 93 -2.60 16.41 13.31
C GLY A 93 -2.72 17.33 14.54
N LYS A 94 -3.13 18.57 14.29
CA LYS A 94 -3.42 19.56 15.34
C LYS A 94 -4.93 19.75 15.46
N GLU A 95 -5.49 20.61 14.62
CA GLU A 95 -6.92 20.93 14.54
C GLU A 95 -7.52 20.34 13.27
N GLY A 96 -8.79 19.93 13.32
CA GLY A 96 -9.54 19.40 12.16
C GLY A 96 -10.08 17.98 12.36
N ARG A 97 -10.66 17.41 11.29
CA ARG A 97 -11.22 16.05 11.31
C ARG A 97 -10.11 15.02 11.07
N SER A 98 -10.13 13.93 11.83
CA SER A 98 -9.29 12.76 11.57
C SER A 98 -9.71 12.04 10.29
N LEU A 99 -8.75 11.49 9.56
CA LEU A 99 -8.96 10.67 8.37
C LEU A 99 -8.12 9.40 8.47
N ILE A 100 -8.69 8.27 8.05
CA ILE A 100 -7.96 7.03 7.82
C ILE A 100 -7.90 6.80 6.32
N LEU A 101 -6.70 6.59 5.80
CA LEU A 101 -6.47 6.01 4.49
C LEU A 101 -6.13 4.53 4.71
N ASN A 102 -6.86 3.63 4.06
CA ASN A 102 -6.69 2.19 4.23
C ASN A 102 -6.59 1.50 2.88
N GLY A 103 -5.73 0.51 2.80
CA GLY A 103 -5.58 -0.37 1.66
C GLY A 103 -4.95 -1.70 2.08
N HIS A 104 -5.06 -2.70 1.21
CA HIS A 104 -4.45 -4.00 1.41
C HIS A 104 -3.27 -4.20 0.45
N THR A 105 -2.29 -5.00 0.88
CA THR A 105 -1.09 -5.30 0.09
C THR A 105 -1.00 -6.76 -0.30
N ASP A 106 -1.87 -7.62 0.23
CA ASP A 106 -1.98 -9.00 -0.23
C ASP A 106 -2.58 -9.05 -1.64
N VAL A 107 -2.18 -10.07 -2.40
CA VAL A 107 -2.62 -10.24 -3.79
C VAL A 107 -3.02 -11.68 -4.05
N VAL A 108 -3.91 -11.86 -5.01
CA VAL A 108 -4.26 -13.20 -5.51
C VAL A 108 -3.13 -13.81 -6.34
N THR A 109 -3.20 -15.13 -6.54
CA THR A 109 -2.24 -15.86 -7.38
C THR A 109 -2.14 -15.27 -8.80
N PRO A 110 -0.94 -15.15 -9.38
CA PRO A 110 -0.76 -14.83 -10.79
C PRO A 110 -0.91 -16.05 -11.71
N GLU A 111 -1.06 -17.26 -11.18
CA GLU A 111 -1.08 -18.46 -12.02
C GLU A 111 -2.26 -18.49 -13.01
N PRO A 112 -2.10 -19.09 -14.21
CA PRO A 112 -0.86 -19.70 -14.72
C PRO A 112 0.12 -18.67 -15.31
N LEU A 113 1.39 -18.69 -14.89
CA LEU A 113 2.41 -17.70 -15.32
C LEU A 113 2.58 -17.62 -16.84
N LYS A 114 2.46 -18.75 -17.54
CA LYS A 114 2.60 -18.83 -19.01
C LYS A 114 1.59 -18.00 -19.81
N LYS A 115 0.50 -17.53 -19.19
CA LYS A 115 -0.50 -16.67 -19.84
C LYS A 115 -0.17 -15.18 -19.73
N TRP A 116 0.86 -14.81 -18.98
CA TRP A 116 1.27 -13.43 -18.84
C TRP A 116 2.17 -13.02 -20.01
N SER A 117 1.91 -11.83 -20.56
CA SER A 117 2.78 -11.19 -21.55
C SER A 117 3.92 -10.39 -20.91
N HIS A 118 3.82 -10.11 -19.60
CA HIS A 118 4.80 -9.40 -18.78
C HIS A 118 4.95 -10.14 -17.46
N ASP A 119 6.14 -10.16 -16.85
CA ASP A 119 6.31 -10.81 -15.54
C ASP A 119 5.33 -10.21 -14.51
N PRO A 120 4.44 -11.02 -13.89
CA PRO A 120 3.51 -10.53 -12.87
C PRO A 120 4.22 -9.89 -11.66
N TRP A 121 5.48 -10.20 -11.42
CA TRP A 121 6.27 -9.62 -10.33
C TRP A 121 7.30 -8.59 -10.81
N GLY A 122 7.33 -8.27 -12.11
CA GLY A 122 8.34 -7.38 -12.68
C GLY A 122 8.10 -5.89 -12.43
N GLY A 123 6.82 -5.48 -12.34
CA GLY A 123 6.46 -4.05 -12.31
C GLY A 123 6.91 -3.33 -13.59
N GLU A 124 6.73 -3.96 -14.75
CA GLU A 124 7.18 -3.44 -16.04
C GLU A 124 6.32 -2.24 -16.45
N ILE A 125 6.93 -1.20 -17.03
CA ILE A 125 6.21 -0.08 -17.64
C ILE A 125 6.23 -0.28 -19.15
N SER A 126 5.07 -0.40 -19.78
CA SER A 126 4.94 -0.49 -21.23
C SER A 126 3.68 0.22 -21.71
N GLY A 127 3.78 0.97 -22.81
CA GLY A 127 2.63 1.69 -23.39
C GLY A 127 1.87 2.62 -22.43
N GLY A 128 2.58 3.25 -21.49
CA GLY A 128 1.98 4.13 -20.47
C GLY A 128 1.25 3.40 -19.33
N LYS A 129 1.44 2.09 -19.17
CA LYS A 129 0.82 1.26 -18.12
C LYS A 129 1.89 0.54 -17.31
N ILE A 130 1.59 0.28 -16.04
CA ILE A 130 2.37 -0.62 -15.18
C ILE A 130 1.73 -2.01 -15.23
N TYR A 131 2.52 -3.03 -15.55
CA TYR A 131 2.11 -4.42 -15.58
C TYR A 131 2.65 -5.16 -14.36
N GLY A 132 1.75 -5.83 -13.64
CA GLY A 132 2.10 -6.65 -12.49
C GLY A 132 0.87 -7.07 -11.67
N ARG A 133 0.98 -8.21 -10.98
CA ARG A 133 -0.03 -8.66 -10.03
C ARG A 133 -0.06 -7.69 -8.85
N GLY A 134 -1.25 -7.18 -8.59
CA GLY A 134 -1.50 -6.20 -7.53
C GLY A 134 -1.41 -4.75 -8.00
N ALA A 135 -0.97 -4.48 -9.23
CA ALA A 135 -0.81 -3.11 -9.74
C ALA A 135 -2.10 -2.29 -9.61
N CYS A 136 -3.23 -2.85 -10.06
CA CYS A 136 -4.55 -2.23 -9.91
C CYS A 136 -5.20 -2.56 -8.55
N ASP A 137 -5.03 -3.80 -8.06
CA ASP A 137 -5.74 -4.35 -6.90
C ASP A 137 -4.78 -4.86 -5.81
N MET A 138 -4.38 -4.03 -4.84
CA MET A 138 -4.57 -2.58 -4.83
C MET A 138 -3.28 -1.79 -4.54
N LYS A 139 -2.11 -2.36 -4.88
CA LYS A 139 -0.80 -1.75 -4.62
C LYS A 139 -0.63 -0.38 -5.28
N GLY A 140 -1.27 -0.14 -6.43
CA GLY A 140 -1.31 1.20 -7.04
C GLY A 140 -2.07 2.23 -6.21
N GLY A 141 -3.16 1.84 -5.56
CA GLY A 141 -3.90 2.70 -4.63
C GLY A 141 -3.17 2.92 -3.30
N VAL A 142 -2.34 1.97 -2.88
CA VAL A 142 -1.46 2.12 -1.70
C VAL A 142 -0.29 3.07 -1.99
N ALA A 143 0.19 3.10 -3.22
CA ALA A 143 1.33 3.92 -3.61
C ALA A 143 1.00 5.41 -3.85
N GLY A 144 -0.23 5.71 -4.29
CA GLY A 144 -0.69 7.07 -4.59
C GLY A 144 -1.13 7.85 -3.35
#